data_AF-A0A7C9FJ09-F1
#
_entry.id   AF-A0A7C9FJ09-F1
#
_cell.length_a   1.000
_cell.length_b   1.000
_cell.length_c   1.000
_cell.angle_alpha   90.00
_cell.angle_beta   90.00
_cell.angle_gamma   90.00
#
_symmetry.space_group_name_H-M   'P 1'
#
loop_
_entity.id
_entity.type
_entity.pdbx_description
1 polymer ?
#
loop_
_entity_poly.entity_id
_entity_poly.type
_entity_poly.pdbx_seq_one_letter_code
_entity_poly.pdbx_strand_id
1 'polypeptide(L)'
;TIDGIKYVIDPGFCNMKSYNPRTGMDALQVTSISRASAKQRAGRAGRTGPGKCFRLYSAYSYQHELPEDAIPEMQRTNLANVVLTLKTLGINDMMKFDFMDPPSSDSLVKALELLYALGALNCQGELTKVGRRMSGLPLDPMLSKMIVASEKYKCSEEAITIAAMLSVGSSIFYRPKGKQVLADAARARFHEGNVGDLVGLLMVYNEWRSCGYGVSWCYENYIRYKSMKCARDIRDQLERLLETVEIQKTSSLNDLEAIKKAITSGFFPHVARLQNGGSYSTVKHRQSAHIHPSSSLAQSFPKPEWVALP
;
A
#
# COMPACT_ATOMS: atom_id res chain seq x y z
N THR A 1 -4.49 -9.67 -23.64
CA THR A 1 -5.69 -9.73 -24.48
C THR A 1 -6.31 -11.09 -24.30
N ILE A 2 -7.64 -11.22 -24.26
CA ILE A 2 -8.28 -12.54 -24.19
C ILE A 2 -8.89 -12.80 -25.56
N ASP A 3 -8.55 -13.94 -26.14
CA ASP A 3 -9.01 -14.32 -27.47
C ASP A 3 -10.50 -14.72 -27.45
N GLY A 4 -11.19 -14.52 -28.57
CA GLY A 4 -12.59 -14.92 -28.73
C GLY A 4 -13.64 -14.05 -28.03
N ILE A 5 -13.28 -12.91 -27.43
CA ILE A 5 -14.28 -11.98 -26.85
C ILE A 5 -15.12 -11.36 -27.97
N LYS A 6 -16.43 -11.67 -27.98
CA LYS A 6 -17.43 -11.06 -28.88
C LYS A 6 -18.42 -10.14 -28.16
N TYR A 7 -18.58 -10.29 -26.85
CA TYR A 7 -19.56 -9.55 -26.06
C TYR A 7 -18.88 -8.91 -24.85
N VAL A 8 -19.12 -7.62 -24.66
CA VAL A 8 -18.65 -6.85 -23.49
C VAL A 8 -19.87 -6.27 -22.79
N ILE A 9 -19.91 -6.40 -21.46
CA ILE A 9 -20.89 -5.75 -20.60
C ILE A 9 -20.14 -4.68 -19.80
N ASP A 10 -20.50 -3.41 -19.99
CA ASP A 10 -19.85 -2.27 -19.37
C ASP A 10 -20.75 -1.62 -18.32
N PRO A 11 -20.46 -1.79 -17.02
CA PRO A 11 -21.23 -1.16 -15.95
C PRO A 11 -20.94 0.34 -15.78
N GLY A 12 -19.90 0.89 -16.43
CA GLY A 12 -19.59 2.33 -16.34
C GLY A 12 -18.77 2.75 -15.12
N PHE A 13 -18.28 1.81 -14.30
CA PHE A 13 -17.50 2.11 -13.09
C PHE A 13 -16.09 1.52 -13.11
N CYS A 14 -15.19 2.10 -12.32
CA CYS A 14 -13.88 1.55 -11.98
C CYS A 14 -13.49 1.90 -10.54
N ASN A 15 -12.66 1.05 -9.92
CA ASN A 15 -11.96 1.41 -8.70
C ASN A 15 -10.78 2.31 -9.05
N MET A 16 -10.75 3.52 -8.49
CA MET A 16 -9.68 4.49 -8.72
C MET A 16 -9.09 4.92 -7.38
N LYS A 17 -7.76 4.99 -7.31
CA LYS A 17 -7.07 5.59 -6.17
C LYS A 17 -7.24 7.10 -6.23
N SER A 18 -7.58 7.69 -5.09
CA SER A 18 -7.76 9.12 -4.91
C SER A 18 -7.00 9.55 -3.66
N TYR A 19 -6.14 10.56 -3.81
CA TYR A 19 -5.37 11.15 -2.73
C TYR A 19 -5.97 12.49 -2.32
N ASN A 20 -6.18 12.67 -1.02
CA ASN A 20 -6.60 13.96 -0.47
C ASN A 20 -5.41 14.66 0.20
N PRO A 21 -4.87 15.74 -0.38
CA PRO A 21 -3.68 16.43 0.17
C PRO A 21 -3.97 17.11 1.51
N ARG A 22 -5.23 17.50 1.79
CA ARG A 22 -5.60 18.13 3.07
C ARG A 22 -5.51 17.16 4.23
N THR A 23 -5.91 15.90 4.01
CA THR A 23 -5.93 14.86 5.03
C THR A 23 -4.71 13.95 4.98
N GLY A 24 -3.95 14.00 3.88
CA GLY A 24 -2.78 13.16 3.63
C GLY A 24 -3.11 11.69 3.42
N MET A 25 -4.36 11.34 3.09
CA MET A 25 -4.81 9.95 2.99
C MET A 25 -5.12 9.55 1.55
N ASP A 26 -4.72 8.33 1.20
CA ASP A 26 -5.14 7.63 0.00
C ASP A 26 -6.43 6.84 0.26
N ALA A 27 -7.36 6.88 -0.69
CA ALA A 27 -8.58 6.10 -0.67
C ALA A 27 -8.79 5.40 -2.01
N LEU A 28 -9.29 4.16 -1.96
CA LEU A 28 -9.75 3.47 -3.15
C LEU A 28 -11.27 3.69 -3.27
N GLN A 29 -11.68 4.47 -4.27
CA GLN A 29 -13.08 4.85 -4.47
C GLN A 29 -13.63 4.26 -5.77
N VAL A 30 -14.88 3.81 -5.72
CA VAL A 30 -15.62 3.46 -6.94
C VAL A 30 -16.01 4.76 -7.62
N THR A 31 -15.54 4.97 -8.84
CA THR A 31 -15.77 6.18 -9.63
C THR A 31 -16.32 5.82 -11.00
N SER A 32 -17.00 6.76 -11.64
CA SER A 32 -17.43 6.61 -13.03
C SER A 32 -16.22 6.62 -13.96
N ILE A 33 -16.34 5.89 -15.08
CA ILE A 33 -15.28 5.85 -16.10
C ILE A 33 -15.33 7.07 -17.01
N SER A 34 -14.21 7.36 -17.68
CA SER A 34 -14.22 8.32 -18.79
C SER A 34 -14.80 7.74 -20.08
N ARG A 35 -15.22 8.61 -20.99
CA ARG A 35 -15.66 8.23 -22.34
C ARG A 35 -14.54 7.51 -23.11
N ALA A 36 -13.29 7.93 -22.92
CA ALA A 36 -12.12 7.24 -23.46
C ALA A 36 -12.01 5.79 -22.93
N SER A 37 -12.18 5.58 -21.63
CA SER A 37 -12.17 4.24 -21.01
C SER A 37 -13.32 3.36 -21.51
N ALA A 38 -14.52 3.92 -21.65
CA ALA A 38 -15.68 3.24 -22.21
C ALA A 38 -15.45 2.83 -23.69
N LYS A 39 -14.80 3.68 -24.50
CA LYS A 39 -14.41 3.35 -25.88
C LYS A 39 -13.38 2.21 -25.89
N GLN A 40 -12.38 2.24 -25.02
CA GLN A 40 -11.40 1.17 -24.87
C GLN A 40 -12.03 -0.17 -24.45
N ARG A 41 -13.03 -0.15 -23.55
CA ARG A 41 -13.80 -1.33 -23.16
C ARG A 41 -14.59 -1.90 -24.34
N ALA A 42 -15.31 -1.05 -25.07
CA ALA A 42 -16.05 -1.47 -26.27
C ALA A 42 -15.14 -2.08 -27.34
N GLY A 43 -13.96 -1.50 -27.56
CA GLY A 43 -12.96 -2.00 -28.51
C GLY A 43 -12.46 -3.42 -28.21
N ARG A 44 -12.63 -3.93 -26.98
CA ARG A 44 -12.26 -5.33 -26.65
C ARG A 44 -13.14 -6.35 -27.35
N ALA A 45 -14.39 -6.01 -27.66
CA ALA A 45 -15.32 -6.90 -28.38
C ALA A 45 -15.02 -7.02 -29.87
N GLY A 46 -14.29 -6.06 -30.45
CA GLY A 46 -14.05 -5.96 -31.89
C GLY A 46 -12.69 -6.48 -32.37
N ARG A 47 -11.93 -7.20 -31.53
CA ARG A 47 -10.53 -7.57 -31.84
C ARG A 47 -10.39 -8.73 -32.83
N THR A 48 -11.31 -9.69 -32.81
CA THR A 48 -11.25 -10.92 -33.64
C THR A 48 -12.38 -10.99 -34.67
N GLY A 49 -13.31 -10.05 -34.65
CA GLY A 49 -14.45 -9.99 -35.55
C GLY A 49 -15.52 -9.03 -35.04
N PRO A 50 -16.69 -8.97 -35.68
CA PRO A 50 -17.81 -8.15 -35.23
C PRO A 50 -18.26 -8.57 -33.82
N GLY A 51 -18.26 -7.62 -32.89
CA GLY A 51 -18.68 -7.82 -31.51
C GLY A 51 -19.72 -6.78 -31.08
N LYS A 52 -20.34 -7.01 -29.91
CA LYS A 52 -21.32 -6.09 -29.30
C LYS A 52 -20.86 -5.65 -27.91
N CYS A 53 -21.07 -4.38 -27.61
CA CYS A 53 -20.85 -3.82 -26.28
C CYS A 53 -22.19 -3.35 -25.69
N PHE A 54 -22.57 -3.90 -24.55
CA PHE A 54 -23.76 -3.54 -23.80
C PHE A 54 -23.37 -2.61 -22.66
N ARG A 55 -23.74 -1.34 -22.75
CA ARG A 55 -23.51 -0.34 -21.71
C ARG A 55 -24.71 -0.32 -20.78
N LEU A 56 -24.49 -0.46 -19.48
CA LEU A 56 -25.56 -0.46 -18.46
C LEU A 56 -25.93 0.95 -17.99
N TYR A 57 -25.73 1.95 -18.85
CA TYR A 57 -25.99 3.36 -18.61
C TYR A 57 -26.58 4.00 -19.88
N SER A 58 -27.32 5.08 -19.70
CA SER A 58 -28.05 5.72 -20.81
C SER A 58 -27.09 6.39 -21.81
N ALA A 59 -27.56 6.57 -23.05
CA ALA A 59 -26.83 7.35 -24.04
C ALA A 59 -26.63 8.81 -23.58
N TYR A 60 -27.59 9.35 -22.83
CA TYR A 60 -27.50 10.68 -22.21
C TYR A 60 -26.34 10.75 -21.21
N SER A 61 -26.27 9.80 -20.26
CA SER A 61 -25.17 9.70 -19.29
C SER A 61 -23.82 9.59 -19.97
N TYR A 62 -23.72 8.80 -21.05
CA TYR A 62 -22.47 8.68 -21.81
C TYR A 62 -22.00 10.00 -22.43
N GLN A 63 -22.94 10.85 -22.88
CA GLN A 63 -22.62 12.09 -23.59
C GLN A 63 -22.42 13.28 -22.65
N HIS A 64 -23.16 13.33 -21.54
CA HIS A 64 -23.24 14.52 -20.68
C HIS A 64 -22.68 14.31 -19.26
N GLU A 65 -22.69 13.09 -18.71
CA GLU A 65 -22.26 12.82 -17.33
C GLU A 65 -20.82 12.30 -17.24
N LEU A 66 -20.36 11.55 -18.25
CA LEU A 66 -19.01 10.98 -18.25
C LEU A 66 -17.97 12.00 -18.76
N PRO A 67 -16.83 12.18 -18.05
CA PRO A 67 -15.75 13.01 -18.53
C PRO A 67 -15.14 12.42 -19.80
N GLU A 68 -14.59 13.26 -20.68
CA GLU A 68 -13.94 12.80 -21.92
C GLU A 68 -12.78 11.85 -21.64
N ASP A 69 -11.84 12.35 -20.84
CA ASP A 69 -10.64 11.66 -20.44
C ASP A 69 -10.61 11.43 -18.93
N ALA A 70 -9.78 10.47 -18.52
CA ALA A 70 -9.58 10.22 -17.10
C ALA A 70 -8.59 11.24 -16.55
N ILE A 71 -8.82 11.69 -15.31
CA ILE A 71 -7.87 12.55 -14.59
C ILE A 71 -6.49 11.85 -14.57
N PRO A 72 -5.38 12.54 -14.86
CA PRO A 72 -4.04 11.96 -14.85
C PRO A 72 -3.65 11.34 -13.50
N GLU A 73 -2.78 10.32 -13.51
CA GLU A 73 -2.34 9.66 -12.27
C GLU A 73 -1.60 10.61 -11.33
N MET A 74 -0.74 11.46 -11.88
CA MET A 74 0.02 12.48 -11.14
C MET A 74 -0.86 13.40 -10.28
N GLN A 75 -2.10 13.66 -10.71
CA GLN A 75 -3.01 14.56 -9.99
C GLN A 75 -3.83 13.87 -8.89
N ARG A 76 -3.85 12.53 -8.85
CA ARG A 76 -4.74 11.75 -7.97
C ARG A 76 -4.02 10.82 -6.99
N THR A 77 -2.69 10.75 -7.02
CA THR A 77 -1.89 9.87 -6.15
C THR A 77 -0.96 10.68 -5.24
N ASN A 78 -0.53 10.08 -4.12
CA ASN A 78 0.53 10.63 -3.30
C ASN A 78 1.83 10.77 -4.10
N LEU A 79 2.42 11.97 -4.08
CA LEU A 79 3.61 12.33 -4.86
C LEU A 79 4.93 12.13 -4.11
N ALA A 80 4.91 11.66 -2.86
CA ALA A 80 6.11 11.53 -2.04
C ALA A 80 7.23 10.72 -2.73
N ASN A 81 6.89 9.60 -3.38
CA ASN A 81 7.88 8.80 -4.11
C ASN A 81 8.42 9.51 -5.37
N VAL A 82 7.53 10.21 -6.10
CA VAL A 82 7.91 10.99 -7.29
C VAL A 82 8.85 12.13 -6.91
N VAL A 83 8.51 12.89 -5.87
CA VAL A 83 9.33 13.98 -5.34
C VAL A 83 10.71 13.48 -4.88
N LEU A 84 10.76 12.34 -4.17
CA LEU A 84 12.03 11.74 -3.75
C LEU A 84 12.90 11.37 -4.96
N THR A 85 12.28 10.81 -6.00
CA THR A 85 12.97 10.44 -7.25
C THR A 85 13.49 11.68 -7.98
N LEU A 86 12.67 12.72 -8.14
CA LEU A 86 13.06 13.98 -8.79
C LEU A 86 14.23 14.67 -8.06
N LYS A 87 14.19 14.69 -6.72
CA LYS A 87 15.29 15.22 -5.90
C LYS A 87 16.58 14.42 -6.07
N THR A 88 16.48 13.11 -6.22
CA THR A 88 17.65 12.23 -6.46
C THR A 88 18.26 12.49 -7.85
N LEU A 89 17.44 12.87 -8.83
CA LEU A 89 17.90 13.31 -10.16
C LEU A 89 18.50 14.73 -10.18
N GLY A 90 18.49 15.45 -9.06
CA GLY A 90 19.03 16.81 -8.96
C GLY A 90 18.04 17.92 -9.34
N ILE A 91 16.75 17.61 -9.51
CA ILE A 91 15.72 18.60 -9.82
C ILE A 91 15.26 19.25 -8.52
N ASN A 92 15.70 20.50 -8.30
CA ASN A 92 15.41 21.21 -7.05
C ASN A 92 14.12 22.03 -7.10
N ASP A 93 13.85 22.69 -8.22
CA ASP A 93 12.65 23.52 -8.43
C ASP A 93 11.56 22.70 -9.13
N MET A 94 10.72 22.06 -8.33
CA MET A 94 9.60 21.25 -8.82
C MET A 94 8.42 22.09 -9.31
N MET A 95 8.33 23.36 -8.90
CA MET A 95 7.24 24.23 -9.33
C MET A 95 7.43 24.70 -10.78
N LYS A 96 8.67 24.80 -11.24
CA LYS A 96 9.03 25.13 -12.63
C LYS A 96 9.34 23.90 -13.49
N PHE A 97 9.23 22.70 -12.93
CA PHE A 97 9.45 21.49 -13.70
C PHE A 97 8.32 21.30 -14.73
N ASP A 98 8.70 20.98 -15.96
CA ASP A 98 7.78 20.87 -17.10
C ASP A 98 7.04 19.52 -17.05
N PHE A 99 6.01 19.45 -16.20
CA PHE A 99 5.10 18.30 -16.16
C PHE A 99 4.11 18.38 -17.32
N MET A 100 3.90 17.26 -18.02
CA MET A 100 2.85 17.14 -19.04
C MET A 100 1.47 17.50 -18.49
N ASP A 101 1.14 16.95 -17.31
CA ASP A 101 -0.03 17.31 -16.53
C ASP A 101 0.42 17.67 -15.10
N PRO A 102 0.54 18.97 -14.76
CA PRO A 102 1.08 19.37 -13.47
C PRO A 102 0.16 18.95 -12.32
N PRO A 103 0.71 18.42 -11.22
CA PRO A 103 -0.06 18.18 -10.00
C PRO A 103 -0.45 19.50 -9.31
N SER A 104 -1.40 19.42 -8.38
CA SER A 104 -1.71 20.57 -7.52
C SER A 104 -0.51 20.97 -6.66
N SER A 105 -0.33 22.28 -6.45
CA SER A 105 0.71 22.81 -5.56
C SER A 105 0.60 22.25 -4.14
N ASP A 106 -0.63 22.06 -3.65
CA ASP A 106 -0.91 21.51 -2.33
C ASP A 106 -0.38 20.07 -2.20
N SER A 107 -0.56 19.24 -3.24
CA SER A 107 -0.03 17.87 -3.27
C SER A 107 1.49 17.84 -3.22
N LEU A 108 2.17 18.75 -3.94
CA LEU A 108 3.64 18.85 -3.94
C LEU A 108 4.17 19.30 -2.57
N VAL A 109 3.56 20.34 -1.98
CA VAL A 109 3.96 20.82 -0.65
C VAL A 109 3.76 19.73 0.40
N LYS A 110 2.65 18.98 0.34
CA LYS A 110 2.38 17.88 1.28
C LYS A 110 3.37 16.71 1.13
N ALA A 111 3.77 16.39 -0.10
CA ALA A 111 4.82 15.41 -0.35
C ALA A 111 6.18 15.86 0.22
N LEU A 112 6.55 17.14 0.04
CA LEU A 112 7.75 17.74 0.62
C LEU A 112 7.73 17.72 2.16
N GLU A 113 6.61 18.12 2.77
CA GLU A 113 6.42 18.06 4.22
C GLU A 113 6.59 16.64 4.77
N LEU A 114 6.01 15.64 4.09
CA LEU A 114 6.13 14.24 4.48
C LEU A 114 7.59 13.77 4.40
N LEU A 115 8.29 14.06 3.31
CA LEU A 115 9.70 13.67 3.15
C LEU A 115 10.61 14.38 4.15
N TYR A 116 10.34 15.65 4.48
CA TYR A 116 11.03 16.35 5.54
C TYR A 116 10.78 15.69 6.90
N ALA A 117 9.53 15.34 7.22
CA ALA A 117 9.17 14.68 8.47
C ALA A 117 9.79 13.27 8.59
N LEU A 118 9.92 12.53 7.49
CA LEU A 118 10.62 11.25 7.44
C LEU A 118 12.16 11.41 7.56
N GLY A 119 12.67 12.64 7.49
CA GLY A 119 14.09 12.96 7.52
C GLY A 119 14.81 12.66 6.20
N ALA A 120 14.06 12.49 5.10
CA ALA A 120 14.63 12.32 3.76
C ALA A 120 15.18 13.65 3.21
N LEU A 121 14.60 14.78 3.63
CA LEU A 121 15.03 16.13 3.25
C LEU A 121 15.50 16.94 4.47
N ASN A 122 16.46 17.84 4.28
CA ASN A 122 16.87 18.83 5.28
C ASN A 122 15.96 20.08 5.25
N CYS A 123 16.23 21.07 6.12
CA CYS A 123 15.43 22.32 6.17
C CYS A 123 15.60 23.19 4.92
N GLN A 124 16.64 22.98 4.12
CA GLN A 124 16.87 23.60 2.82
C GLN A 124 16.17 22.84 1.66
N GLY A 125 15.54 21.69 1.91
CA GLY A 125 14.88 20.87 0.89
C GLY A 125 15.85 20.04 0.04
N GLU A 126 17.06 19.79 0.53
CA GLU A 126 18.07 18.92 -0.09
C GLU A 126 18.03 17.51 0.49
N LEU A 127 18.49 16.54 -0.31
CA LEU A 127 18.45 15.13 0.02
C LEU A 127 19.48 14.76 1.10
N THR A 128 19.01 14.23 2.23
CA THR A 128 19.88 13.76 3.33
C THR A 128 20.51 12.40 3.02
N LYS A 129 21.44 11.93 3.86
CA LYS A 129 21.95 10.55 3.79
C LYS A 129 20.83 9.51 3.90
N VAL A 130 19.85 9.76 4.78
CA VAL A 130 18.67 8.90 4.93
C VAL A 130 17.82 8.93 3.65
N GLY A 131 17.59 10.11 3.08
CA GLY A 131 16.85 10.25 1.82
C GLY A 131 17.50 9.51 0.65
N ARG A 132 18.83 9.57 0.52
CA ARG A 132 19.59 8.80 -0.47
C ARG A 132 19.40 7.30 -0.28
N ARG A 133 19.52 6.81 0.95
CA ARG A 133 19.28 5.39 1.28
C ARG A 133 17.84 4.98 0.94
N MET A 134 16.86 5.82 1.25
CA MET A 134 15.45 5.57 0.92
C MET A 134 15.21 5.52 -0.60
N SER A 135 15.87 6.38 -1.37
CA SER A 135 15.73 6.42 -2.84
C SER A 135 16.27 5.16 -3.55
N GLY A 136 17.14 4.40 -2.89
CA GLY A 136 17.65 3.13 -3.40
C GLY A 136 16.66 1.96 -3.28
N LEU A 137 15.53 2.16 -2.59
CA LEU A 137 14.51 1.13 -2.38
C LEU A 137 13.26 1.45 -3.21
N PRO A 138 12.74 0.52 -4.05
CA PRO A 138 11.56 0.72 -4.88
C PRO A 138 10.27 0.58 -4.07
N LEU A 139 10.17 1.28 -2.95
CA LEU A 139 9.05 1.23 -2.01
C LEU A 139 8.52 2.64 -1.71
N ASP A 140 7.34 2.70 -1.10
CA ASP A 140 6.83 3.96 -0.58
C ASP A 140 7.80 4.56 0.46
N PRO A 141 8.03 5.89 0.48
CA PRO A 141 8.94 6.52 1.44
C PRO A 141 8.70 6.13 2.90
N MET A 142 7.47 5.87 3.33
CA MET A 142 7.19 5.44 4.70
C MET A 142 7.73 4.03 4.99
N LEU A 143 7.59 3.11 4.02
CA LEU A 143 8.16 1.76 4.10
C LEU A 143 9.68 1.79 4.00
N SER A 144 10.24 2.57 3.07
CA SER A 144 11.69 2.76 2.95
C SER A 144 12.28 3.31 4.25
N LYS A 145 11.58 4.26 4.90
CA LYS A 145 12.01 4.80 6.20
C LYS A 145 12.03 3.73 7.29
N MET A 146 11.02 2.87 7.36
CA MET A 146 10.97 1.75 8.31
C MET A 146 12.18 0.83 8.14
N ILE A 147 12.53 0.49 6.90
CA ILE A 147 13.71 -0.36 6.59
C ILE A 147 15.00 0.35 7.00
N VAL A 148 15.18 1.62 6.64
CA VAL A 148 16.41 2.37 7.00
C VAL A 148 16.54 2.52 8.53
N ALA A 149 15.43 2.73 9.24
CA ALA A 149 15.44 2.85 10.70
C ALA A 149 15.65 1.51 11.42
N SER A 150 15.34 0.38 10.78
CA SER A 150 15.51 -0.96 11.36
C SER A 150 16.96 -1.29 11.72
N GLU A 151 17.94 -0.63 11.07
CA GLU A 151 19.37 -0.72 11.38
C GLU A 151 19.65 -0.33 12.84
N LYS A 152 19.01 0.74 13.33
CA LYS A 152 19.18 1.22 14.71
C LYS A 152 18.65 0.24 15.75
N TYR A 153 17.60 -0.49 15.40
CA TYR A 153 16.90 -1.44 16.28
C TYR A 153 17.31 -2.89 16.03
N LYS A 154 18.25 -3.14 15.11
CA LYS A 154 18.76 -4.46 14.73
C LYS A 154 17.68 -5.46 14.26
N CYS A 155 16.66 -4.99 13.56
CA CYS A 155 15.50 -5.79 13.10
C CYS A 155 15.27 -5.71 11.57
N SER A 156 16.36 -5.64 10.82
CA SER A 156 16.34 -5.46 9.36
C SER A 156 15.69 -6.61 8.60
N GLU A 157 15.89 -7.86 9.03
CA GLU A 157 15.31 -9.03 8.36
C GLU A 157 13.78 -9.06 8.50
N GLU A 158 13.29 -8.68 9.67
CA GLU A 158 11.87 -8.58 9.96
C GLU A 158 11.25 -7.40 9.21
N ALA A 159 11.92 -6.25 9.15
CA ALA A 159 11.45 -5.07 8.43
C ALA A 159 11.30 -5.31 6.92
N ILE A 160 12.26 -5.97 6.26
CA ILE A 160 12.13 -6.31 4.84
C ILE A 160 11.02 -7.33 4.59
N THR A 161 10.82 -8.25 5.52
CA THR A 161 9.78 -9.27 5.40
C THR A 161 8.39 -8.63 5.53
N ILE A 162 8.20 -7.72 6.49
CA ILE A 162 6.97 -6.94 6.65
C ILE A 162 6.73 -6.08 5.41
N ALA A 163 7.76 -5.38 4.91
CA ALA A 163 7.64 -4.56 3.72
C ALA A 163 7.20 -5.37 2.50
N ALA A 164 7.82 -6.54 2.27
CA ALA A 164 7.48 -7.43 1.16
C ALA A 164 6.04 -7.95 1.25
N MET A 165 5.59 -8.34 2.45
CA MET A 165 4.22 -8.78 2.69
C MET A 165 3.21 -7.65 2.47
N LEU A 166 3.53 -6.43 2.89
CA LEU A 166 2.68 -5.25 2.66
C LEU A 166 2.57 -4.87 1.18
N SER A 167 3.65 -4.99 0.41
CA SER A 167 3.62 -4.71 -1.04
C SER A 167 2.66 -5.62 -1.80
N VAL A 168 2.44 -6.85 -1.32
CA VAL A 168 1.46 -7.79 -1.90
C VAL A 168 0.04 -7.54 -1.36
N GLY A 169 -0.06 -6.94 -0.18
CA GLY A 169 -1.30 -6.41 0.41
C GLY A 169 -2.31 -7.47 0.86
N SER A 170 -3.59 -7.08 0.90
CA SER A 170 -4.71 -7.91 1.37
C SER A 170 -5.02 -9.13 0.49
N SER A 171 -4.26 -9.35 -0.59
CA SER A 171 -4.41 -10.51 -1.47
C SER A 171 -3.89 -11.82 -0.87
N ILE A 172 -3.16 -11.76 0.26
CA ILE A 172 -2.52 -12.93 0.89
C ILE A 172 -3.58 -13.89 1.46
N PHE A 173 -4.55 -13.37 2.20
CA PHE A 173 -5.60 -14.18 2.80
C PHE A 173 -6.77 -14.38 1.83
N TYR A 174 -7.31 -15.59 1.73
CA TYR A 174 -8.54 -15.84 0.98
C TYR A 174 -9.64 -16.36 1.90
N ARG A 175 -10.84 -15.80 1.77
CA ARG A 175 -12.00 -16.15 2.60
C ARG A 175 -13.09 -16.80 1.72
N PRO A 176 -13.09 -18.13 1.55
CA PRO A 176 -14.03 -18.80 0.66
C PRO A 176 -15.45 -18.78 1.26
N LYS A 177 -16.46 -18.66 0.40
CA LYS A 177 -17.88 -18.76 0.81
C LYS A 177 -18.12 -20.17 1.37
N GLY A 178 -18.70 -20.27 2.57
CA GLY A 178 -18.99 -21.55 3.23
C GLY A 178 -17.92 -22.07 4.21
N LYS A 179 -16.67 -21.59 4.15
CA LYS A 179 -15.61 -21.94 5.14
C LYS A 179 -15.02 -20.70 5.84
N GLN A 180 -15.84 -19.66 6.00
CA GLN A 180 -15.40 -18.39 6.57
C GLN A 180 -14.87 -18.54 7.99
N VAL A 181 -15.56 -19.29 8.84
CA VAL A 181 -15.17 -19.53 10.24
C VAL A 181 -13.82 -20.24 10.34
N LEU A 182 -13.56 -21.24 9.49
CA LEU A 182 -12.28 -21.95 9.47
C LEU A 182 -11.13 -21.04 8.99
N ALA A 183 -11.38 -20.21 7.98
CA ALA A 183 -10.39 -19.25 7.49
C ALA A 183 -10.07 -18.17 8.56
N ASP A 184 -11.10 -17.69 9.26
CA ASP A 184 -10.95 -16.70 10.32
C ASP A 184 -10.20 -17.31 11.53
N ALA A 185 -10.47 -18.57 11.87
CA ALA A 185 -9.75 -19.30 12.94
C ALA A 185 -8.28 -19.56 12.58
N ALA A 186 -7.99 -20.00 11.36
CA ALA A 186 -6.62 -20.18 10.88
C ALA A 186 -5.84 -18.85 10.92
N ARG A 187 -6.50 -17.75 10.54
CA ARG A 187 -5.89 -16.43 10.60
C ARG A 187 -5.64 -15.98 12.04
N ALA A 188 -6.58 -16.21 12.96
CA ALA A 188 -6.45 -15.81 14.36
C ALA A 188 -5.22 -16.41 15.05
N ARG A 189 -4.80 -17.62 14.67
CA ARG A 189 -3.59 -18.28 15.17
C ARG A 189 -2.32 -17.43 14.97
N PHE A 190 -2.18 -16.77 13.83
CA PHE A 190 -1.00 -15.94 13.53
C PHE A 190 -0.96 -14.61 14.29
N HIS A 191 -2.07 -14.25 14.94
CA HIS A 191 -2.21 -13.02 15.71
C HIS A 191 -2.20 -13.28 17.23
N GLU A 192 -1.81 -14.49 17.64
CA GLU A 192 -1.70 -14.87 19.05
C GLU A 192 -0.76 -13.91 19.79
N GLY A 193 -1.22 -13.38 20.93
CA GLY A 193 -0.49 -12.38 21.73
C GLY A 193 -0.78 -10.90 21.38
N ASN A 194 -1.83 -10.59 20.61
CA ASN A 194 -2.25 -9.22 20.27
C ASN A 194 -1.11 -8.36 19.68
N VAL A 195 -0.24 -8.99 18.89
CA VAL A 195 0.98 -8.39 18.36
C VAL A 195 0.74 -7.37 17.23
N GLY A 196 -0.46 -7.35 16.65
CA GLY A 196 -0.87 -6.47 15.55
C GLY A 196 -0.81 -7.15 14.18
N ASP A 197 -1.44 -6.54 13.16
CA ASP A 197 -1.53 -7.14 11.82
C ASP A 197 -0.16 -7.30 11.13
N LEU A 198 0.72 -6.30 11.27
CA LEU A 198 2.04 -6.30 10.64
C LEU A 198 2.94 -7.42 11.15
N VAL A 199 2.92 -7.64 12.47
CA VAL A 199 3.64 -8.75 13.09
C VAL A 199 2.99 -10.07 12.73
N GLY A 200 1.64 -10.12 12.62
CA GLY A 200 0.96 -11.32 12.11
C GLY A 200 1.40 -11.70 10.70
N LEU A 201 1.60 -10.73 9.80
CA LEU A 201 2.15 -10.98 8.45
C LEU A 201 3.58 -11.55 8.51
N LEU A 202 4.40 -11.06 9.44
CA LEU A 202 5.74 -11.60 9.68
C LEU A 202 5.68 -13.07 10.14
N MET A 203 4.78 -13.39 11.09
CA MET A 203 4.61 -14.76 11.58
C MET A 203 4.15 -15.71 10.47
N VAL A 204 3.18 -15.29 9.65
CA VAL A 204 2.73 -16.04 8.48
C VAL A 204 3.89 -16.38 7.55
N TYR A 205 4.76 -15.40 7.24
CA TYR A 205 5.91 -15.63 6.38
C TYR A 205 6.94 -16.59 7.01
N ASN A 206 7.22 -16.43 8.31
CA ASN A 206 8.18 -17.26 9.03
C ASN A 206 7.71 -18.72 9.16
N GLU A 207 6.43 -18.96 9.44
CA GLU A 207 5.88 -20.32 9.45
C GLU A 207 5.94 -20.95 8.06
N TRP A 208 5.56 -20.21 7.02
CA TRP A 208 5.64 -20.70 5.64
C TRP A 208 7.08 -21.05 5.23
N ARG A 209 8.05 -20.22 5.62
CA ARG A 209 9.48 -20.46 5.43
C ARG A 209 9.94 -21.73 6.17
N SER A 210 9.50 -21.92 7.41
CA SER A 210 9.84 -23.10 8.24
C SER A 210 9.27 -24.39 7.67
N CYS A 211 8.11 -24.34 7.02
CA CYS A 211 7.51 -25.45 6.28
C CYS A 211 8.09 -25.65 4.86
N GLY A 212 9.26 -25.07 4.56
CA GLY A 212 9.95 -25.27 3.29
C GLY A 212 9.23 -24.66 2.08
N TYR A 213 8.46 -23.59 2.28
CA TYR A 213 7.68 -22.92 1.22
C TYR A 213 6.61 -23.81 0.56
N GLY A 214 6.07 -24.75 1.34
CA GLY A 214 5.08 -25.73 0.87
C GLY A 214 3.79 -25.09 0.34
N VAL A 215 3.31 -25.62 -0.79
CA VAL A 215 2.02 -25.24 -1.38
C VAL A 215 0.86 -25.74 -0.50
N SER A 216 0.96 -26.96 0.03
CA SER A 216 -0.06 -27.58 0.88
C SER A 216 -0.34 -26.74 2.13
N TRP A 217 0.71 -26.22 2.78
CA TRP A 217 0.58 -25.35 3.94
C TRP A 217 -0.23 -24.08 3.64
N CYS A 218 -0.04 -23.48 2.46
CA CYS A 218 -0.84 -22.32 2.06
C CYS A 218 -2.32 -22.67 1.91
N TYR A 219 -2.64 -23.84 1.33
CA TYR A 219 -4.03 -24.29 1.19
C TYR A 219 -4.70 -24.58 2.53
N GLU A 220 -4.00 -25.23 3.45
CA GLU A 220 -4.51 -25.55 4.79
C GLU A 220 -4.78 -24.28 5.62
N ASN A 221 -3.95 -23.26 5.48
CA ASN A 221 -4.05 -22.00 6.23
C ASN A 221 -4.82 -20.89 5.50
N TYR A 222 -5.53 -21.22 4.41
CA TYR A 222 -6.33 -20.26 3.63
C TYR A 222 -5.53 -19.06 3.07
N ILE A 223 -4.28 -19.32 2.66
CA ILE A 223 -3.35 -18.35 2.09
C ILE A 223 -3.16 -18.58 0.59
N ARG A 224 -3.08 -17.51 -0.19
CA ARG A 224 -2.83 -17.59 -1.63
C ARG A 224 -1.33 -17.80 -1.91
N TYR A 225 -0.98 -19.00 -2.39
CA TYR A 225 0.40 -19.34 -2.74
C TYR A 225 1.05 -18.37 -3.73
N LYS A 226 0.33 -17.92 -4.77
CA LYS A 226 0.85 -16.96 -5.76
C LYS A 226 1.26 -15.63 -5.12
N SER A 227 0.50 -15.17 -4.12
CA SER A 227 0.80 -13.95 -3.36
C SER A 227 2.05 -14.15 -2.48
N MET A 228 2.18 -15.29 -1.80
CA MET A 228 3.36 -15.61 -0.99
C MET A 228 4.63 -15.75 -1.82
N LYS A 229 4.54 -16.36 -3.01
CA LYS A 229 5.67 -16.45 -3.94
C LYS A 229 6.13 -15.06 -4.38
N CYS A 230 5.21 -14.18 -4.75
CA CYS A 230 5.53 -12.78 -5.08
C CYS A 230 6.18 -12.04 -3.90
N ALA A 231 5.67 -12.24 -2.68
CA ALA A 231 6.26 -11.65 -1.47
C ALA A 231 7.70 -12.13 -1.25
N ARG A 232 7.98 -13.42 -1.49
CA ARG A 232 9.35 -13.94 -1.44
C ARG A 232 10.25 -13.31 -2.50
N ASP A 233 9.78 -13.22 -3.75
CA ASP A 233 10.55 -12.60 -4.83
C ASP A 233 10.89 -11.13 -4.50
N ILE A 234 9.94 -10.38 -3.93
CA ILE A 234 10.15 -8.99 -3.46
C ILE A 234 11.12 -8.95 -2.29
N ARG A 235 10.99 -9.84 -1.29
CA ARG A 235 11.92 -9.91 -0.15
C ARG A 235 13.34 -10.20 -0.62
N ASP A 236 13.53 -11.14 -1.54
CA ASP A 236 14.84 -11.51 -2.06
C ASP A 236 15.46 -10.34 -2.86
N GLN A 237 14.65 -9.53 -3.55
CA GLN A 237 15.09 -8.28 -4.17
C GLN A 237 15.49 -7.23 -3.13
N LEU A 238 14.66 -7.00 -2.10
CA LEU A 238 14.96 -6.05 -1.02
C LEU A 238 16.24 -6.45 -0.27
N GLU A 239 16.45 -7.75 -0.06
CA GLU A 239 17.64 -8.27 0.60
C GLU A 239 18.94 -7.93 -0.17
N ARG A 240 18.91 -7.98 -1.51
CA ARG A 240 20.02 -7.54 -2.36
C ARG A 240 20.23 -6.02 -2.31
N LEU A 241 19.13 -5.27 -2.25
CA LEU A 241 19.20 -3.81 -2.15
C LEU A 241 19.71 -3.33 -0.79
N LEU A 242 19.50 -4.08 0.29
CA LEU A 242 20.07 -3.75 1.61
C LEU A 242 21.60 -3.66 1.57
N GLU A 243 22.25 -4.55 0.81
CA GLU A 243 23.71 -4.54 0.62
C GLU A 243 24.16 -3.28 -0.12
N THR A 244 23.40 -2.85 -1.14
CA THR A 244 23.67 -1.63 -1.90
C THR A 244 23.47 -0.36 -1.06
N VAL A 245 22.52 -0.39 -0.14
CA VAL A 245 22.18 0.74 0.76
C VAL A 245 23.04 0.73 2.04
N GLU A 246 23.95 -0.23 2.17
CA GLU A 246 24.87 -0.43 3.32
C GLU A 246 24.14 -0.64 4.66
N ILE A 247 23.02 -1.36 4.65
CA ILE A 247 22.28 -1.73 5.86
C ILE A 247 22.71 -3.14 6.27
N GLN A 248 23.21 -3.29 7.50
CA GLN A 248 23.59 -4.59 8.03
C GLN A 248 22.37 -5.50 8.24
N LYS A 249 22.48 -6.75 7.78
CA LYS A 249 21.47 -7.79 8.02
C LYS A 249 21.60 -8.28 9.45
N THR A 250 20.68 -7.85 10.29
CA THR A 250 20.51 -8.31 11.67
C THR A 250 19.05 -8.71 11.90
N SER A 251 18.86 -9.83 12.59
CA SER A 251 17.56 -10.34 13.03
C SER A 251 17.42 -10.21 14.55
N SER A 252 16.25 -9.77 15.00
CA SER A 252 15.87 -9.71 16.41
C SER A 252 14.44 -10.23 16.59
N LEU A 253 14.20 -11.49 16.20
CA LEU A 253 12.87 -12.12 16.16
C LEU A 253 12.11 -12.05 17.50
N ASN A 254 12.81 -12.09 18.62
CA ASN A 254 12.20 -12.08 19.96
C ASN A 254 11.92 -10.67 20.48
N ASP A 255 12.50 -9.63 19.87
CA ASP A 255 12.30 -8.24 20.29
C ASP A 255 11.18 -7.58 19.47
N LEU A 256 9.95 -7.89 19.86
CA LEU A 256 8.75 -7.27 19.29
C LEU A 256 8.73 -5.75 19.49
N GLU A 257 9.41 -5.22 20.52
CA GLU A 257 9.47 -3.79 20.79
C GLU A 257 10.38 -3.08 19.78
N ALA A 258 11.52 -3.66 19.43
CA ALA A 258 12.39 -3.19 18.35
C ALA A 258 11.66 -3.13 17.01
N ILE A 259 10.90 -4.17 16.65
CA ILE A 259 10.10 -4.21 15.41
C ILE A 259 9.04 -3.11 15.43
N LYS A 260 8.30 -2.96 16.54
CA LYS A 260 7.29 -1.90 16.69
C LYS A 260 7.91 -0.50 16.60
N LYS A 261 9.09 -0.27 17.18
CA LYS A 261 9.84 1.00 17.07
C LYS A 261 10.28 1.28 15.63
N ALA A 262 10.71 0.26 14.89
CA ALA A 262 11.04 0.41 13.47
C ALA A 262 9.80 0.77 12.63
N ILE A 263 8.67 0.08 12.84
CA ILE A 263 7.39 0.39 12.18
C ILE A 263 6.96 1.82 12.47
N THR A 264 6.94 2.24 13.74
CA THR A 264 6.49 3.59 14.11
C THR A 264 7.40 4.68 13.53
N SER A 265 8.68 4.42 13.31
CA SER A 265 9.59 5.40 12.69
C SER A 265 9.23 5.75 11.24
N GLY A 266 8.57 4.84 10.51
CA GLY A 266 8.07 5.08 9.15
C GLY A 266 6.61 5.52 9.12
N PHE A 267 5.78 4.89 9.95
CA PHE A 267 4.32 5.07 9.96
C PHE A 267 3.80 6.11 10.97
N PHE A 268 4.67 6.90 11.60
CA PHE A 268 4.24 7.95 12.55
C PHE A 268 3.20 8.95 11.98
N PRO A 269 3.16 9.30 10.68
CA PRO A 269 2.12 10.18 10.15
C PRO A 269 0.71 9.57 10.24
N HIS A 270 0.62 8.23 10.25
CA HIS A 270 -0.62 7.45 10.20
C HIS A 270 -0.93 6.80 11.55
N VAL A 271 -0.67 7.52 12.65
CA VAL A 271 -1.00 7.08 14.00
C VAL A 271 -2.40 7.56 14.41
N ALA A 272 -3.14 6.68 15.08
CA ALA A 272 -4.44 6.99 15.66
C ALA A 272 -4.50 6.59 17.13
N ARG A 273 -5.26 7.37 17.92
CA ARG A 273 -5.49 7.15 19.36
C ARG A 273 -6.93 6.77 19.63
N LEU A 274 -7.14 5.80 20.53
CA LEU A 274 -8.46 5.40 21.01
C LEU A 274 -9.13 6.54 21.77
N GLN A 275 -10.39 6.80 21.47
CA GLN A 275 -11.24 7.74 22.19
C GLN A 275 -12.20 6.99 23.13
N ASN A 276 -12.75 7.70 24.11
CA ASN A 276 -13.66 7.16 25.12
C ASN A 276 -14.92 6.49 24.53
N GLY A 277 -15.29 6.82 23.29
CA GLY A 277 -16.42 6.22 22.55
C GLY A 277 -16.08 4.95 21.76
N GLY A 278 -14.86 4.41 21.86
CA GLY A 278 -14.43 3.20 21.16
C GLY A 278 -14.05 3.40 19.69
N SER A 279 -14.14 4.63 19.17
CA SER A 279 -13.58 5.08 17.89
C SER A 279 -12.11 5.48 18.05
N TYR A 280 -11.37 5.50 16.95
CA TYR A 280 -10.00 6.01 16.89
C TYR A 280 -9.98 7.39 16.27
N SER A 281 -9.02 8.23 16.66
CA SER A 281 -8.82 9.55 16.06
C SER A 281 -7.38 9.72 15.60
N THR A 282 -7.20 10.13 14.36
CA THR A 282 -5.86 10.37 13.79
C THR A 282 -5.18 11.54 14.48
N VAL A 283 -3.89 11.41 14.80
CA VAL A 283 -3.16 12.41 15.58
C VAL A 283 -3.03 13.75 14.83
N LYS A 284 -2.71 13.69 13.54
CA LYS A 284 -2.42 14.87 12.71
C LYS A 284 -3.66 15.70 12.41
N HIS A 285 -4.78 15.06 12.07
CA HIS A 285 -5.98 15.73 11.56
C HIS A 285 -7.22 15.55 12.45
N ARG A 286 -7.11 14.82 13.57
CA ARG A 286 -8.20 14.52 14.52
C ARG A 286 -9.44 13.93 13.85
N GLN A 287 -9.25 13.17 12.77
CA GLN A 287 -10.36 12.55 12.05
C GLN A 287 -10.76 11.25 12.74
N SER A 288 -12.07 11.04 12.90
CA SER A 288 -12.60 9.80 13.44
C SER A 288 -12.42 8.66 12.42
N ALA A 289 -11.88 7.54 12.88
CA ALA A 289 -11.63 6.34 12.12
C ALA A 289 -12.02 5.10 12.94
N HIS A 290 -12.29 4.01 12.24
CA HIS A 290 -12.60 2.72 12.84
C HIS A 290 -11.61 1.67 12.32
N ILE A 291 -11.27 0.70 13.18
CA ILE A 291 -10.48 -0.45 12.76
C ILE A 291 -11.30 -1.24 11.75
N HIS A 292 -10.68 -1.53 10.60
CA HIS A 292 -11.34 -2.29 9.55
C HIS A 292 -11.70 -3.71 10.06
N PRO A 293 -12.90 -4.26 9.76
CA PRO A 293 -13.32 -5.57 10.26
C PRO A 293 -12.39 -6.74 9.92
N SER A 294 -11.56 -6.59 8.88
CA SER A 294 -10.57 -7.60 8.49
C SER A 294 -9.26 -7.53 9.29
N SER A 295 -9.08 -6.56 10.18
CA SER A 295 -7.90 -6.44 11.04
C SER A 295 -8.03 -7.39 12.22
N SER A 296 -6.91 -7.97 12.65
CA SER A 296 -6.88 -8.79 13.86
C SER A 296 -7.23 -7.99 15.12
N LEU A 297 -7.03 -6.67 15.09
CA LEU A 297 -7.30 -5.78 16.21
C LEU A 297 -8.79 -5.39 16.33
N ALA A 298 -9.62 -5.75 15.36
CA ALA A 298 -11.05 -5.43 15.39
C ALA A 298 -11.78 -6.15 16.55
N GLN A 299 -11.31 -7.36 16.90
CA GLN A 299 -11.92 -8.21 17.93
C GLN A 299 -11.05 -8.32 19.20
N SER A 300 -9.90 -7.63 19.26
CA SER A 300 -8.99 -7.72 20.41
C SER A 300 -9.50 -6.92 21.61
N PHE A 301 -9.45 -7.53 22.80
CA PHE A 301 -9.70 -6.87 24.09
C PHE A 301 -8.53 -7.13 25.06
N PRO A 302 -8.02 -6.10 25.77
CA PRO A 302 -8.36 -4.68 25.65
C PRO A 302 -7.92 -4.07 24.31
N LYS A 303 -8.66 -3.07 23.83
CA LYS A 303 -8.28 -2.33 22.62
C LYS A 303 -7.01 -1.51 22.89
N PRO A 304 -6.01 -1.53 22.00
CA PRO A 304 -4.80 -0.74 22.19
C PRO A 304 -5.11 0.76 22.14
N GLU A 305 -4.52 1.52 23.05
CA GLU A 305 -4.71 2.98 23.10
C GLU A 305 -4.16 3.67 21.84
N TRP A 306 -3.08 3.15 21.29
CA TRP A 306 -2.40 3.70 20.11
C TRP A 306 -2.25 2.63 19.03
N VAL A 307 -2.54 3.01 17.79
CA VAL A 307 -2.38 2.16 16.61
C VAL A 307 -1.66 2.92 15.50
N ALA A 308 -0.74 2.25 14.80
CA ALA A 308 -0.12 2.75 13.58
C ALA A 308 -0.73 2.03 12.38
N LEU A 309 -1.13 2.79 11.37
CA LEU A 309 -1.81 2.28 10.18
C LEU A 309 -0.82 2.22 9.01
N PRO A 310 -0.63 1.05 8.38
CA PRO A 310 0.16 0.91 7.17
C PRO A 310 -0.54 1.48 5.93
#